data_AF-A0A6J4JWB2-F1
#
_entry.id   AF-A0A6J4JWB2-F1
#
_cell.length_a   1.000
_cell.length_b   1.000
_cell.length_c   1.000
_cell.angle_alpha   90.00
_cell.angle_beta   90.00
_cell.angle_gamma   90.00
#
_symmetry.space_group_name_H-M   'P 1'
#
loop_
_entity.id
_entity.type
_entity.pdbx_description
1 polymer ?
#
loop_
_entity_poly.entity_id
_entity_poly.type
_entity_poly.pdbx_seq_one_letter_code
_entity_poly.pdbx_strand_id
1 'polypeptide(L)'
;LAVDIDRLGTAWMIEKRLTGDDGWETHPFMLPPQHDLYAPNASFYLLRGLAFRRSDGNDGIIFTWSVRGSNVVHAIQSEDGGDHWGDVETIAAFAPDAEDAPDHRYAVPAYDVRTDRLVVFVVRGDPSVPKPGNGTHYAFWSVPGSGDWHPRQVPGRYDQLIPLISGATSASWTDAAQAGNASYVWLAWIDDDRVLRVRSFPFTLVVPADQRSTPTPTGAR
;
A
#
# COMPACT_ATOMS: atom_id res chain seq x y z
N LEU A 1 -3.46 4.42 -16.77
CA LEU A 1 -2.25 3.85 -16.16
C LEU A 1 -2.56 2.46 -15.65
N ALA A 2 -1.82 1.44 -16.10
CA ALA A 2 -1.95 0.06 -15.65
C ALA A 2 -0.55 -0.53 -15.44
N VAL A 3 -0.42 -1.49 -14.52
CA VAL A 3 0.84 -2.21 -14.27
C VAL A 3 0.58 -3.71 -14.40
N ASP A 4 1.37 -4.42 -15.21
CA ASP A 4 1.39 -5.88 -15.32
C ASP A 4 2.74 -6.40 -14.80
N ILE A 5 2.78 -7.51 -14.05
CA ILE A 5 4.02 -8.04 -13.44
C ILE A 5 4.22 -9.49 -13.88
N ASP A 6 5.34 -9.77 -14.54
CA ASP A 6 5.67 -11.12 -14.97
C ASP A 6 6.32 -11.98 -13.85
N ARG A 7 6.57 -13.27 -14.16
CA ARG A 7 7.18 -14.21 -13.21
C ARG A 7 8.64 -13.90 -12.88
N LEU A 8 9.29 -13.00 -13.62
CA LEU A 8 10.66 -12.58 -13.42
C LEU A 8 10.75 -11.28 -12.60
N GLY A 9 9.61 -10.71 -12.20
CA GLY A 9 9.54 -9.43 -11.50
C GLY A 9 9.71 -8.22 -12.43
N THR A 10 9.59 -8.42 -13.74
CA THR A 10 9.48 -7.29 -14.67
C THR A 10 8.05 -6.81 -14.68
N ALA A 11 7.85 -5.57 -14.24
CA ALA A 11 6.59 -4.89 -14.40
C ALA A 11 6.55 -4.09 -15.71
N TRP A 12 5.37 -3.90 -16.26
CA TRP A 12 5.13 -3.05 -17.42
C TRP A 12 4.14 -1.98 -17.03
N MET A 13 4.58 -0.73 -17.08
CA MET A 13 3.71 0.42 -16.90
C MET A 13 3.13 0.81 -18.26
N ILE A 14 1.80 0.86 -18.34
CA ILE A 14 1.06 1.24 -19.54
C ILE A 14 0.39 2.58 -19.27
N GLU A 15 0.82 3.62 -19.98
CA GLU A 15 0.38 4.99 -19.76
C GLU A 15 -0.11 5.68 -21.02
N LYS A 16 -0.91 6.72 -20.82
CA LYS A 16 -1.35 7.61 -21.88
C LYS A 16 -1.52 9.01 -21.28
N ARG A 17 -0.82 9.99 -21.86
CA ARG A 17 -1.00 11.39 -21.50
C ARG A 17 -2.35 11.87 -22.03
N LEU A 18 -3.17 12.47 -21.16
CA LEU A 18 -4.51 12.95 -21.55
C LEU A 18 -4.48 14.21 -22.40
N THR A 19 -3.38 14.97 -22.33
CA THR A 19 -3.19 16.26 -22.99
C THR A 19 -2.35 16.19 -24.28
N GLY A 20 -1.81 15.01 -24.61
CA GLY A 20 -1.03 14.77 -25.84
C GLY A 20 -1.81 14.00 -26.89
N ASP A 21 -1.40 14.13 -28.14
CA ASP A 21 -1.90 13.30 -29.27
C ASP A 21 -1.22 11.93 -29.32
N ASP A 22 -0.28 11.67 -28.40
CA ASP A 22 0.49 10.43 -28.34
C ASP A 22 -0.39 9.21 -28.04
N GLY A 23 0.10 8.07 -28.50
CA GLY A 23 -0.53 6.77 -28.28
C GLY A 23 -0.43 6.31 -26.83
N TRP A 24 -0.80 5.04 -26.61
CA TRP A 24 -0.41 4.37 -25.38
C TRP A 24 1.09 4.08 -25.42
N GLU A 25 1.78 4.39 -24.33
CA GLU A 25 3.18 4.08 -24.14
C GLU A 25 3.33 2.95 -23.11
N THR A 26 4.37 2.14 -23.30
CA THR A 26 4.70 1.06 -22.37
C THR A 26 6.14 1.19 -21.93
N HIS A 27 6.35 1.29 -20.63
CA HIS A 27 7.68 1.39 -20.03
C HIS A 27 7.93 0.16 -19.17
N PRO A 28 8.99 -0.62 -19.43
CA PRO A 28 9.38 -1.69 -18.52
C PRO A 28 9.92 -1.06 -17.24
N PHE A 29 9.44 -1.54 -16.10
CA PHE A 29 9.96 -1.21 -14.79
C PHE A 29 10.41 -2.49 -14.13
N MET A 30 11.68 -2.57 -13.74
CA MET A 30 12.12 -3.69 -12.94
C MET A 30 11.57 -3.51 -11.53
N LEU A 31 10.81 -4.49 -11.04
CA LEU A 31 10.52 -4.64 -9.62
C LEU A 31 11.49 -5.69 -9.10
N PRO A 32 12.80 -5.37 -8.98
CA PRO A 32 13.76 -6.39 -8.60
C PRO A 32 13.31 -6.94 -7.25
N PRO A 33 13.13 -8.27 -7.13
CA PRO A 33 12.97 -8.84 -5.82
C PRO A 33 14.26 -8.51 -5.05
N GLN A 34 14.19 -7.70 -4.00
CA GLN A 34 15.22 -7.64 -2.97
C GLN A 34 15.45 -9.08 -2.50
N HIS A 35 16.51 -9.71 -3.00
CA HIS A 35 16.69 -11.17 -3.07
C HIS A 35 16.61 -11.89 -1.70
N ASP A 36 16.72 -11.14 -0.62
CA ASP A 36 16.67 -11.63 0.77
C ASP A 36 15.26 -11.59 1.38
N LEU A 37 14.27 -11.00 0.70
CA LEU A 37 12.89 -10.86 1.18
C LEU A 37 11.92 -11.88 0.59
N TYR A 38 12.35 -12.65 -0.41
CA TYR A 38 11.46 -13.51 -1.20
C TYR A 38 11.79 -14.99 -1.05
N ALA A 39 10.74 -15.80 -0.89
CA ALA A 39 10.89 -17.23 -1.09
C ALA A 39 11.13 -17.53 -2.60
N PRO A 40 11.82 -18.63 -2.95
CA PRO A 40 12.09 -18.99 -4.36
C PRO A 40 10.85 -19.18 -5.24
N ASN A 41 9.69 -19.41 -4.64
CA ASN A 41 8.40 -19.60 -5.32
C ASN A 41 7.47 -18.37 -5.18
N ALA A 42 8.03 -17.22 -4.81
CA ALA A 42 7.26 -15.99 -4.65
C ALA A 42 6.63 -15.56 -5.98
N SER A 43 5.40 -15.07 -5.94
CA SER A 43 4.74 -14.48 -7.10
C SER A 43 3.97 -13.22 -6.74
N PHE A 44 4.06 -12.21 -7.60
CA PHE A 44 3.43 -10.91 -7.41
C PHE A 44 1.91 -11.00 -7.65
N TYR A 45 1.11 -10.41 -6.77
CA TYR A 45 -0.35 -10.35 -6.92
C TYR A 45 -0.93 -9.02 -6.42
N LEU A 46 -2.17 -8.77 -6.87
CA LEU A 46 -3.08 -7.77 -6.31
C LEU A 46 -2.49 -6.34 -6.31
N LEU A 47 -2.14 -5.89 -7.52
CA LEU A 47 -1.85 -4.48 -7.77
C LEU A 47 -3.07 -3.62 -7.43
N ARG A 48 -2.84 -2.57 -6.66
CA ARG A 48 -3.80 -1.51 -6.34
C ARG A 48 -3.16 -0.17 -6.62
N GLY A 49 -3.96 0.77 -7.13
CA GLY A 49 -3.49 2.09 -7.49
C GLY A 49 -4.37 3.17 -6.87
N LEU A 50 -3.75 4.30 -6.53
CA LEU A 50 -4.44 5.52 -6.12
C LEU A 50 -3.79 6.71 -6.83
N ALA A 51 -4.60 7.52 -7.48
CA ALA A 51 -4.24 8.87 -7.87
C ALA A 51 -4.78 9.84 -6.81
N PHE A 52 -3.98 10.82 -6.40
CA PHE A 52 -4.33 11.78 -5.36
C PHE A 52 -3.80 13.17 -5.68
N ARG A 53 -4.41 14.20 -5.08
CA ARG A 53 -3.97 15.59 -5.18
C ARG A 53 -3.39 16.01 -3.85
N ARG A 54 -2.14 16.46 -3.87
CA ARG A 54 -1.44 16.96 -2.67
C ARG A 54 -1.90 18.34 -2.27
N SER A 55 -1.62 18.70 -1.01
CA SER A 55 -1.97 20.02 -0.46
C SER A 55 -1.26 21.19 -1.14
N ASP A 56 -0.11 20.94 -1.77
CA ASP A 56 0.65 21.92 -2.55
C ASP A 56 0.11 22.10 -3.99
N GLY A 57 -0.88 21.29 -4.39
CA GLY A 57 -1.50 21.33 -5.71
C GLY A 57 -0.96 20.32 -6.71
N ASN A 58 0.11 19.58 -6.37
CA ASN A 58 0.71 18.56 -7.23
C ASN A 58 -0.12 17.26 -7.24
N ASP A 59 -0.20 16.61 -8.40
CA ASP A 59 -0.81 15.28 -8.51
C ASP A 59 0.21 14.20 -8.14
N GLY A 60 -0.23 13.19 -7.41
CA GLY A 60 0.57 12.02 -7.07
C GLY A 60 -0.13 10.74 -7.47
N ILE A 61 0.66 9.70 -7.71
CA ILE A 61 0.18 8.35 -7.99
C ILE A 61 0.97 7.38 -7.13
N ILE A 62 0.28 6.42 -6.50
CA ILE A 62 0.92 5.28 -5.84
C ILE A 62 0.34 3.99 -6.40
N PHE A 63 1.21 3.02 -6.64
CA PHE A 63 0.84 1.62 -6.76
C PHE A 63 1.35 0.83 -5.58
N THR A 64 0.52 -0.06 -5.06
CA THR A 64 0.92 -1.07 -4.09
C THR A 64 0.70 -2.45 -4.66
N TRP A 65 1.55 -3.39 -4.29
CA TRP A 65 1.35 -4.80 -4.59
C TRP A 65 1.87 -5.65 -3.45
N SER A 66 1.35 -6.86 -3.41
CA SER A 66 1.75 -7.85 -2.44
C SER A 66 2.34 -9.05 -3.16
N VAL A 67 3.20 -9.79 -2.48
CA VAL A 67 3.81 -10.96 -3.06
C VAL A 67 3.34 -12.18 -2.27
N ARG A 68 2.93 -13.24 -2.96
CA ARG A 68 2.49 -14.49 -2.33
C ARG A 68 3.69 -15.39 -2.18
N GLY A 69 3.78 -16.10 -1.07
CA GLY A 69 4.94 -16.94 -0.75
C GLY A 69 6.09 -16.13 -0.12
N SER A 70 5.98 -14.81 -0.08
CA SER A 70 6.88 -13.90 0.61
C SER A 70 6.03 -12.82 1.24
N ASN A 71 6.12 -12.60 2.54
CA ASN A 71 5.17 -11.77 3.26
C ASN A 71 5.56 -10.30 3.13
N VAL A 72 5.49 -9.77 1.90
CA VAL A 72 6.05 -8.47 1.57
C VAL A 72 5.00 -7.65 0.81
N VAL A 73 4.90 -6.39 1.21
CA VAL A 73 4.08 -5.36 0.57
C VAL A 73 5.01 -4.25 0.12
N HIS A 74 4.86 -3.87 -1.14
CA HIS A 74 5.66 -2.83 -1.76
C HIS A 74 4.81 -1.69 -2.26
N ALA A 75 5.46 -0.54 -2.44
CA ALA A 75 4.94 0.59 -3.15
C ALA A 75 5.92 1.10 -4.19
N ILE A 76 5.37 1.78 -5.19
CA ILE A 76 6.11 2.72 -6.04
C ILE A 76 5.23 3.94 -6.21
N GLN A 77 5.82 5.13 -6.19
CA GLN A 77 5.07 6.37 -6.35
C GLN A 77 5.64 7.30 -7.42
N SER A 78 4.78 8.18 -7.89
CA SER A 78 5.11 9.39 -8.63
C SER A 78 4.55 10.60 -7.86
N GLU A 79 5.34 11.67 -7.80
CA GLU A 79 4.99 12.95 -7.16
C GLU A 79 4.55 14.03 -8.15
N ASP A 80 4.51 13.69 -9.44
CA ASP A 80 4.28 14.59 -10.56
C ASP A 80 3.27 14.01 -11.56
N GLY A 81 2.29 13.25 -11.06
CA GLY A 81 1.18 12.75 -11.88
C GLY A 81 1.56 11.66 -12.88
N GLY A 82 2.71 11.02 -12.71
CA GLY A 82 3.20 9.89 -13.51
C GLY A 82 4.39 10.23 -14.41
N ASP A 83 4.88 11.48 -14.42
CA ASP A 83 6.00 11.89 -15.28
C ASP A 83 7.34 11.25 -14.83
N HIS A 84 7.57 11.14 -13.52
CA HIS A 84 8.70 10.45 -12.94
C HIS A 84 8.25 9.50 -11.83
N TRP A 85 8.96 8.37 -11.72
CA TRP A 85 8.71 7.35 -10.71
C TRP A 85 9.89 7.25 -9.76
N GLY A 86 9.60 7.20 -8.46
CA GLY A 86 10.59 6.96 -7.41
C GLY A 86 11.05 5.51 -7.38
N ASP A 87 11.90 5.21 -6.40
CA ASP A 87 12.34 3.86 -6.12
C ASP A 87 11.20 2.98 -5.59
N VAL A 88 11.36 1.66 -5.72
CA VAL A 88 10.46 0.70 -5.06
C VAL A 88 10.71 0.74 -3.56
N GLU A 89 9.63 1.00 -2.83
CA GLU A 89 9.62 1.07 -1.37
C GLU A 89 9.07 -0.24 -0.77
N THR A 90 9.61 -0.65 0.38
CA THR A 90 9.07 -1.77 1.16
C THR A 90 8.20 -1.21 2.28
N ILE A 91 6.90 -1.46 2.22
CA ILE A 91 5.94 -1.03 3.24
C ILE A 91 5.98 -1.99 4.43
N ALA A 92 5.92 -3.28 4.12
CA ALA A 92 5.90 -4.34 5.10
C ALA A 92 6.70 -5.53 4.57
N ALA A 93 7.47 -6.20 5.42
CA ALA A 93 8.19 -7.43 5.08
C ALA A 93 8.24 -8.34 6.31
N PHE A 94 8.12 -9.65 6.11
CA PHE A 94 8.38 -10.64 7.17
C PHE A 94 9.43 -11.63 6.70
N ALA A 95 10.14 -12.20 7.67
CA ALA A 95 11.17 -13.18 7.42
C ALA A 95 10.59 -14.37 6.60
N PRO A 96 11.28 -14.79 5.52
CA PRO A 96 10.78 -15.83 4.62
C PRO A 96 10.70 -17.23 5.25
N ASP A 97 11.32 -17.44 6.42
CA ASP A 97 11.45 -18.71 7.13
C ASP A 97 10.51 -18.87 8.34
N ALA A 98 9.66 -17.88 8.64
CA ALA A 98 8.61 -18.09 9.63
C ALA A 98 7.56 -19.06 9.06
N GLU A 99 7.54 -20.30 9.56
CA GLU A 99 6.54 -21.34 9.20
C GLU A 99 5.09 -20.83 9.31
N ASP A 100 4.88 -19.82 10.15
CA ASP A 100 3.63 -19.13 10.45
C ASP A 100 3.63 -17.68 9.97
N ALA A 101 4.31 -17.39 8.87
CA ALA A 101 4.37 -16.02 8.40
C ALA A 101 3.00 -15.58 7.86
N PRO A 102 2.54 -14.38 8.26
CA PRO A 102 1.22 -13.92 7.90
C PRO A 102 1.12 -13.51 6.43
N ASP A 103 0.05 -13.91 5.77
CA ASP A 103 -0.17 -13.54 4.37
C ASP A 103 -0.77 -12.12 4.25
N HIS A 104 -0.10 -11.27 3.48
CA HIS A 104 -0.52 -9.90 3.17
C HIS A 104 -1.15 -9.82 1.79
N ARG A 105 -2.37 -10.34 1.60
CA ARG A 105 -2.95 -10.39 0.25
C ARG A 105 -3.53 -9.06 -0.24
N TYR A 106 -3.99 -8.21 0.67
CA TYR A 106 -4.80 -7.05 0.31
C TYR A 106 -4.18 -5.79 0.85
N ALA A 107 -3.28 -5.19 0.06
CA ALA A 107 -2.69 -3.88 0.33
C ALA A 107 -3.43 -2.81 -0.47
N VAL A 108 -4.14 -1.92 0.20
CA VAL A 108 -4.96 -0.88 -0.45
C VAL A 108 -4.48 0.51 -0.02
N PRO A 109 -4.09 1.38 -0.97
CA PRO A 109 -3.61 2.72 -0.67
C PRO A 109 -4.76 3.72 -0.49
N ALA A 110 -4.51 4.73 0.33
CA ALA A 110 -5.34 5.91 0.60
C ALA A 110 -4.43 7.12 0.86
N TYR A 111 -4.98 8.33 0.83
CA TYR A 111 -4.19 9.56 1.00
C TYR A 111 -4.91 10.62 1.87
N ASP A 112 -4.30 11.04 2.97
CA ASP A 112 -4.80 12.15 3.79
C ASP A 112 -4.22 13.49 3.33
N VAL A 113 -5.01 14.26 2.58
CA VAL A 113 -4.64 15.60 2.10
C VAL A 113 -4.39 16.61 3.22
N ARG A 114 -4.98 16.43 4.41
CA ARG A 114 -4.84 17.41 5.51
C ARG A 114 -3.47 17.33 6.15
N THR A 115 -2.90 16.13 6.18
CA THR A 115 -1.61 15.86 6.80
C THR A 115 -0.51 15.58 5.79
N ASP A 116 -0.84 15.55 4.49
CA ASP A 116 0.03 15.08 3.40
C ASP A 116 0.65 13.72 3.72
N ARG A 117 -0.22 12.71 3.92
CA ARG A 117 0.21 11.34 4.25
C ARG A 117 -0.42 10.32 3.33
N LEU A 118 0.42 9.43 2.80
CA LEU A 118 -0.03 8.17 2.24
C LEU A 118 -0.35 7.21 3.39
N VAL A 119 -1.39 6.41 3.20
CA VAL A 119 -1.80 5.36 4.13
C VAL A 119 -2.03 4.09 3.34
N VAL A 120 -1.47 2.97 3.78
CA VAL A 120 -1.72 1.66 3.16
C VAL A 120 -2.33 0.75 4.21
N PHE A 121 -3.52 0.25 3.92
CA PHE A 121 -4.19 -0.74 4.74
C PHE A 121 -3.80 -2.13 4.25
N VAL A 122 -3.44 -3.01 5.17
CA VAL A 122 -3.13 -4.40 4.85
C VAL A 122 -3.99 -5.32 5.70
N VAL A 123 -4.38 -6.46 5.14
CA VAL A 123 -4.85 -7.60 5.92
C VAL A 123 -3.65 -8.48 6.23
N ARG A 124 -3.47 -8.88 7.48
CA ARG A 124 -2.45 -9.84 7.91
C ARG A 124 -3.14 -11.10 8.39
N GLY A 125 -3.05 -12.19 7.62
CA GLY A 125 -3.58 -13.50 8.02
C GLY A 125 -2.98 -13.99 9.34
N ASP A 126 -3.82 -14.59 10.21
CA ASP A 126 -3.36 -15.28 11.42
C ASP A 126 -3.34 -16.78 11.14
N PRO A 127 -2.16 -17.42 11.05
CA PRO A 127 -2.06 -18.85 10.73
C PRO A 127 -2.61 -19.75 11.84
N SER A 128 -2.77 -19.23 13.06
CA SER A 128 -3.36 -19.98 14.18
C SER A 128 -4.89 -20.09 14.06
N VAL A 129 -5.52 -19.31 13.17
CA VAL A 129 -6.96 -19.35 12.94
C VAL A 129 -7.27 -20.32 11.78
N PRO A 130 -8.09 -21.36 11.99
CA PRO A 130 -8.45 -22.30 10.93
C PRO A 130 -9.11 -21.57 9.76
N LYS A 131 -8.70 -21.92 8.53
CA LYS A 131 -9.37 -21.44 7.32
C LYS A 131 -10.88 -21.71 7.42
N PRO A 132 -11.74 -20.75 7.04
CA PRO A 132 -11.44 -19.57 6.22
C PRO A 132 -10.87 -18.36 6.96
N GLY A 133 -10.58 -18.45 8.27
CA GLY A 133 -10.21 -17.32 9.13
C GLY A 133 -9.14 -16.40 8.53
N ASN A 134 -9.58 -15.24 8.05
CA ASN A 134 -8.74 -14.22 7.49
C ASN A 134 -8.53 -13.08 8.51
N GLY A 135 -7.44 -12.37 8.30
CA GLY A 135 -6.65 -11.72 9.32
C GLY A 135 -7.20 -10.51 10.07
N THR A 136 -6.26 -9.79 10.67
CA THR A 136 -6.47 -8.47 11.26
C THR A 136 -6.06 -7.39 10.27
N HIS A 137 -6.84 -6.31 10.19
CA HIS A 137 -6.44 -5.12 9.45
C HIS A 137 -5.32 -4.39 10.19
N TYR A 138 -4.32 -3.95 9.44
CA TYR A 138 -3.25 -3.07 9.89
C TYR A 138 -3.16 -1.88 8.94
N ALA A 139 -2.50 -0.81 9.37
CA ALA A 139 -2.17 0.28 8.47
C ALA A 139 -0.74 0.77 8.68
N PHE A 140 -0.18 1.24 7.58
CA PHE A 140 1.07 1.97 7.51
C PHE A 140 0.82 3.35 6.95
N TRP A 141 1.67 4.30 7.29
CA TRP A 141 1.63 5.62 6.71
C TRP A 141 3.03 6.11 6.36
N SER A 142 3.11 7.00 5.37
CA SER A 142 4.36 7.61 4.94
C SER A 142 4.11 9.04 4.46
N VAL A 143 5.16 9.86 4.43
CA VAL A 143 5.16 11.11 3.66
C VAL A 143 5.36 10.71 2.20
N PRO A 144 4.57 11.24 1.24
CA PRO A 144 4.83 10.95 -0.17
C PRO A 144 6.32 11.20 -0.52
N GLY A 145 6.97 10.18 -1.07
CA GLY A 145 8.34 10.24 -1.61
C GLY A 145 9.45 10.05 -0.57
N SER A 146 9.13 9.85 0.70
CA SER A 146 10.16 9.71 1.73
C SER A 146 10.85 8.34 1.76
N GLY A 147 10.23 7.29 1.21
CA GLY A 147 10.68 5.91 1.42
C GLY A 147 10.51 5.38 2.86
N ASP A 148 10.02 6.21 3.79
CA ASP A 148 9.99 5.93 5.22
C ASP A 148 8.56 5.65 5.71
N TRP A 149 8.21 4.36 5.74
CA TRP A 149 6.92 3.88 6.23
C TRP A 149 6.89 3.67 7.74
N HIS A 150 5.75 4.02 8.34
CA HIS A 150 5.50 3.96 9.78
C HIS A 150 4.23 3.15 10.10
N PRO A 151 4.23 2.33 11.17
CA PRO A 151 5.38 2.00 12.01
C PRO A 151 6.47 1.31 11.19
N ARG A 152 7.74 1.67 11.44
CA ARG A 152 8.86 1.17 10.63
C ARG A 152 9.01 -0.31 10.90
N GLN A 153 8.77 -1.14 9.88
CA GLN A 153 9.20 -2.53 9.95
C GLN A 153 10.68 -2.60 9.61
N VAL A 154 11.51 -2.73 10.65
CA VAL A 154 12.91 -3.11 10.49
C VAL A 154 12.93 -4.62 10.21
N PRO A 155 13.62 -5.11 9.16
CA PRO A 155 13.85 -6.53 8.99
C PRO A 155 14.36 -7.16 10.30
N GLY A 156 13.65 -8.16 10.81
CA GLY A 156 13.95 -8.84 12.07
C GLY A 156 13.23 -8.32 13.33
N ARG A 157 12.39 -7.27 13.26
CA ARG A 157 11.58 -6.79 14.40
C ARG A 157 10.15 -6.47 13.97
N TYR A 158 9.26 -7.42 14.23
CA TYR A 158 7.95 -7.54 13.57
C TYR A 158 6.74 -7.31 14.52
N ASP A 159 6.96 -6.75 15.70
CA ASP A 159 5.96 -6.52 16.76
C ASP A 159 5.37 -5.10 16.79
N GLN A 160 5.81 -4.20 15.92
CA GLN A 160 5.39 -2.78 15.95
C GLN A 160 4.13 -2.45 15.14
N LEU A 161 3.45 -3.46 14.60
CA LEU A 161 2.24 -3.22 13.83
C LEU A 161 1.10 -2.68 14.72
N ILE A 162 0.43 -1.63 14.26
CA ILE A 162 -0.75 -1.09 14.94
C ILE A 162 -1.99 -1.80 14.38
N PRO A 163 -2.60 -2.75 15.11
CA PRO A 163 -3.82 -3.39 14.67
C PRO A 163 -4.93 -2.34 14.60
N LEU A 164 -5.67 -2.33 13.50
CA LEU A 164 -6.83 -1.50 13.35
C LEU A 164 -8.03 -2.17 14.01
N ILE A 165 -8.71 -1.41 14.86
CA ILE A 165 -10.03 -1.79 15.39
C ILE A 165 -11.07 -1.55 14.30
N SER A 166 -10.99 -2.37 13.25
CA SER A 166 -11.91 -2.31 12.13
C SER A 166 -13.30 -2.84 12.48
N GLY A 167 -13.38 -3.64 13.56
CA GLY A 167 -14.56 -4.41 13.94
C GLY A 167 -14.80 -5.60 13.03
N ALA A 168 -13.81 -5.98 12.21
CA ALA A 168 -13.77 -7.30 11.59
C ALA A 168 -13.57 -8.35 12.69
N THR A 169 -14.32 -9.44 12.61
CA THR A 169 -14.01 -10.65 13.38
C THR A 169 -12.90 -11.41 12.67
N SER A 170 -12.89 -11.35 11.34
CA SER A 170 -11.93 -12.04 10.49
C SER A 170 -11.91 -11.41 9.10
N ALA A 171 -10.96 -10.51 8.82
CA ALA A 171 -10.94 -9.72 7.58
C ALA A 171 -10.27 -10.45 6.42
N SER A 172 -10.94 -10.56 5.27
CA SER A 172 -10.38 -11.01 3.99
C SER A 172 -10.62 -9.98 2.89
N TRP A 173 -10.50 -10.35 1.61
CA TRP A 173 -10.70 -9.53 0.40
C TRP A 173 -11.06 -8.06 0.67
N THR A 174 -10.03 -7.26 0.92
CA THR A 174 -10.18 -5.86 1.29
C THR A 174 -10.03 -4.97 0.08
N ASP A 175 -10.91 -3.98 -0.01
CA ASP A 175 -10.82 -2.88 -0.97
C ASP A 175 -11.08 -1.54 -0.27
N ALA A 176 -10.61 -0.46 -0.87
CA ALA A 176 -10.76 0.88 -0.34
C ALA A 176 -11.27 1.87 -1.39
N ALA A 177 -12.08 2.82 -0.95
CA ALA A 177 -12.52 3.94 -1.74
C ALA A 177 -12.45 5.22 -0.93
N GLN A 178 -12.01 6.31 -1.57
CA GLN A 178 -11.86 7.60 -0.93
C GLN A 178 -12.30 8.71 -1.88
N ALA A 179 -12.97 9.74 -1.36
CA ALA A 179 -13.19 10.99 -2.10
C ALA A 179 -11.95 11.88 -1.98
N GLY A 180 -11.58 12.60 -3.05
CA GLY A 180 -10.26 13.24 -3.20
C GLY A 180 -9.79 14.19 -2.09
N ASN A 181 -10.68 14.68 -1.23
CA ASN A 181 -10.37 15.54 -0.08
C ASN A 181 -10.96 15.06 1.26
N ALA A 182 -11.43 13.81 1.31
CA ALA A 182 -12.01 13.25 2.53
C ALA A 182 -10.91 13.02 3.58
N SER A 183 -11.23 13.31 4.84
CA SER A 183 -10.37 12.97 5.99
C SER A 183 -10.58 11.54 6.50
N TYR A 184 -11.11 10.68 5.64
CA TYR A 184 -11.45 9.31 5.92
C TYR A 184 -11.44 8.50 4.62
N VAL A 185 -11.33 7.19 4.77
CA VAL A 185 -11.45 6.19 3.70
C VAL A 185 -12.63 5.27 3.98
N TRP A 186 -13.34 4.83 2.96
CA TRP A 186 -14.25 3.69 3.07
C TRP A 186 -13.47 2.41 2.83
N LEU A 187 -13.46 1.52 3.82
CA LEU A 187 -12.88 0.20 3.72
C LEU A 187 -14.01 -0.83 3.59
N ALA A 188 -13.94 -1.65 2.56
CA ALA A 188 -14.84 -2.77 2.34
C ALA A 188 -14.07 -4.09 2.45
N TRP A 189 -14.64 -5.09 3.10
CA TRP A 189 -13.99 -6.39 3.25
C TRP A 189 -15.01 -7.51 3.38
N ILE A 190 -14.59 -8.74 3.10
CA ILE A 190 -15.38 -9.92 3.43
C ILE A 190 -14.99 -10.38 4.84
N ASP A 191 -15.96 -10.39 5.74
CA ASP A 191 -15.82 -10.84 7.13
C ASP A 191 -16.25 -12.32 7.24
N ASP A 192 -15.41 -13.14 7.88
CA ASP A 192 -15.62 -14.59 8.05
C ASP A 192 -15.94 -15.30 6.70
N ASP A 193 -15.35 -14.82 5.60
CA ASP A 193 -15.57 -15.29 4.21
C ASP A 193 -17.03 -15.33 3.74
N ARG A 194 -17.93 -14.60 4.41
CA ARG A 194 -19.38 -14.71 4.17
C ARG A 194 -20.08 -13.37 4.01
N VAL A 195 -19.63 -12.33 4.73
CA VAL A 195 -20.37 -11.07 4.84
C VAL A 195 -19.52 -9.93 4.34
N LEU A 196 -19.99 -9.24 3.29
CA LEU A 196 -19.41 -7.96 2.92
C LEU A 196 -19.72 -6.92 4.00
N ARG A 197 -18.68 -6.36 4.61
CA ARG A 197 -18.77 -5.22 5.51
C ARG A 197 -18.16 -4.00 4.87
N VAL A 198 -18.70 -2.84 5.22
CA VAL A 198 -18.19 -1.54 4.78
C VAL A 198 -18.16 -0.61 5.99
N ARG A 199 -17.04 0.09 6.20
CA ARG A 199 -16.91 1.12 7.24
C ARG A 199 -16.06 2.28 6.78
N SER A 200 -16.40 3.47 7.27
CA SER A 200 -15.54 4.65 7.16
C SER A 200 -14.48 4.63 8.25
N PHE A 201 -13.22 4.88 7.88
CA PHE A 201 -12.08 5.00 8.78
C PHE A 201 -11.48 6.40 8.69
N PRO A 202 -11.55 7.22 9.75
CA PRO A 202 -10.84 8.48 9.77
C PRO A 202 -9.33 8.27 9.86
N PHE A 203 -8.55 9.02 9.09
CA PHE A 203 -7.08 8.91 9.09
C PHE A 203 -6.45 9.29 10.43
N THR A 204 -7.18 10.01 11.28
CA THR A 204 -6.78 10.31 12.65
C THR A 204 -6.67 9.08 13.55
N LEU A 205 -7.11 7.90 13.11
CA LEU A 205 -6.85 6.64 13.82
C LEU A 205 -5.54 5.97 13.40
N VAL A 206 -4.96 6.38 12.26
CA VAL A 206 -3.76 5.77 11.69
C VAL A 206 -2.54 6.66 11.91
N VAL A 207 -2.66 7.95 11.58
CA VAL A 207 -1.55 8.90 11.68
C VAL A 207 -1.52 9.50 13.09
N PRO A 208 -0.44 9.31 13.88
CA PRO A 208 -0.28 9.89 15.21
C PRO A 208 -0.37 11.42 15.19
N ALA A 209 -0.93 12.04 16.24
CA ALA A 209 -1.23 13.47 16.26
C ALA A 209 0.01 14.37 16.05
N ASP A 210 1.16 13.97 16.60
CA ASP A 210 2.46 14.65 16.44
C ASP A 210 3.03 14.55 15.01
N GLN A 211 2.56 13.55 14.24
CA GLN A 211 2.96 13.30 12.86
C GLN A 211 2.00 13.92 11.83
N ARG A 212 0.96 14.65 12.27
CA ARG A 212 -0.04 15.28 11.39
C ARG A 212 0.36 16.66 10.88
N SER A 213 1.41 17.24 11.42
CA SER A 213 1.89 18.53 10.97
C SER A 213 2.42 18.39 9.54
N THR A 214 1.86 19.18 8.63
CA THR A 214 2.42 19.35 7.28
C THR A 214 3.83 19.94 7.45
N PRO A 215 4.85 19.42 6.76
CA PRO A 215 6.14 20.11 6.72
C PRO A 215 5.89 21.53 6.23
N THR A 216 6.32 22.54 7.00
CA THR A 216 6.35 23.91 6.48
C THR A 216 7.18 23.87 5.20
N PRO A 217 6.69 24.37 4.05
CA PRO A 217 7.51 24.43 2.85
C PRO A 217 8.77 25.22 3.18
N THR A 218 9.90 24.51 3.30
CA THR A 218 11.21 25.16 3.33
C THR A 218 11.37 25.75 1.94
N GLY A 219 11.16 27.06 1.81
CA GLY A 219 11.20 27.76 0.53
C GLY A 219 12.40 27.31 -0.28
N ALA A 220 12.15 26.78 -1.47
CA ALA A 220 13.18 26.47 -2.43
C ALA A 220 14.01 27.74 -2.68
N ARG A 221 15.33 27.62 -2.50
CA ARG A 221 16.32 28.51 -3.09
C ARG A 221 16.69 28.00 -4.45
#